data_AF-A0A9Q0MFS0-F1
#
_entry.id   AF-A0A9Q0MFS0-F1
#
_cell.length_a   1.000
_cell.length_b   1.000
_cell.length_c   1.000
_cell.angle_alpha   90.00
_cell.angle_beta   90.00
_cell.angle_gamma   90.00
#
_symmetry.space_group_name_H-M   'P 1'
#
loop_
_entity.id
_entity.type
_entity.pdbx_description
1 polymer ?
#
loop_
_entity_poly.entity_id
_entity_poly.type
_entity_poly.pdbx_seq_one_letter_code
_entity_poly.pdbx_strand_id
1 'polypeptide(L)'
;MFRNNVAYLFLVAFFLFIIIDNCMAIDCFKCQSYGGANPWCEDPFHHNFSASILHTSCMAGRKGRDGMYPATACIKLSGRFEDNDETMIIRDCALDSGSLTADTELVRS
;
A
#
# COMPACT_ATOMS: atom_id res chain seq x y z
N MET A 1 -46.57 9.61 19.85
CA MET A 1 -45.91 8.41 19.30
C MET A 1 -44.84 8.72 18.25
N PHE A 2 -45.04 9.70 17.35
CA PHE A 2 -44.07 10.05 16.28
C PHE A 2 -42.71 10.62 16.75
N ARG A 3 -42.65 11.35 17.88
CA ARG A 3 -41.43 12.04 18.35
C ARG A 3 -40.30 11.10 18.81
N ASN A 4 -40.65 9.91 19.31
CA ASN A 4 -39.66 8.91 19.76
C ASN A 4 -39.01 8.14 18.60
N ASN A 5 -39.74 7.91 17.50
CA ASN A 5 -39.19 7.26 16.32
C ASN A 5 -38.16 8.13 15.59
N VAL A 6 -38.37 9.45 15.57
CA VAL A 6 -37.42 10.41 14.99
C VAL A 6 -36.12 10.44 15.81
N ALA A 7 -36.22 10.46 17.14
CA ALA A 7 -35.04 10.39 18.02
C ALA A 7 -34.26 9.08 17.84
N TYR A 8 -34.95 7.95 17.68
CA TYR A 8 -34.31 6.65 17.42
C TYR A 8 -33.58 6.61 16.07
N LEU A 9 -34.17 7.20 15.02
CA LEU A 9 -33.53 7.35 13.71
C LEU A 9 -32.24 8.17 13.79
N PHE A 10 -32.24 9.28 14.55
CA PHE A 10 -31.04 10.08 14.76
C PHE A 10 -29.96 9.33 15.55
N LEU A 11 -30.33 8.56 16.57
CA LEU A 11 -29.39 7.73 17.33
C LEU A 11 -28.78 6.62 16.47
N VAL A 12 -29.59 5.93 15.66
CA VAL A 12 -29.10 4.89 14.73
C VAL A 12 -28.18 5.48 13.67
N ALA A 13 -28.54 6.64 13.10
CA ALA A 13 -27.69 7.34 12.13
C ALA A 13 -26.35 7.79 12.75
N PHE A 14 -26.36 8.25 14.00
CA PHE A 14 -25.13 8.64 14.72
C PHE A 14 -24.23 7.42 15.00
N PHE A 15 -24.82 6.31 15.45
CA PHE A 15 -24.07 5.06 15.63
C PHE A 15 -23.49 4.56 14.30
N LEU A 16 -24.25 4.62 13.20
CA LEU A 16 -23.78 4.27 11.85
C LEU A 16 -22.64 5.16 11.36
N PHE A 17 -22.61 6.44 11.72
CA PHE A 17 -21.53 7.37 11.37
C PHE A 17 -20.22 7.07 12.12
N ILE A 18 -20.30 6.56 13.35
CA ILE A 18 -19.11 6.22 14.16
C ILE A 18 -18.38 4.99 13.60
N ILE A 19 -19.08 4.11 12.88
CA ILE A 19 -18.50 2.88 12.33
C ILE A 19 -17.73 3.11 11.01
N ILE A 20 -17.73 4.33 10.47
CA ILE A 20 -17.14 4.62 9.16
C ILE A 20 -15.70 5.14 9.33
N ASP A 21 -14.78 4.27 9.74
CA ASP A 21 -13.33 4.54 9.66
C ASP A 21 -12.85 4.35 8.22
N ASN A 22 -12.85 5.43 7.43
CA ASN A 22 -12.25 5.43 6.08
C ASN A 22 -10.79 5.90 6.17
N CYS A 23 -9.89 5.05 6.67
CA CYS A 23 -8.46 5.25 6.43
C CYS A 23 -8.14 4.76 5.01
N MET A 24 -8.26 5.65 4.02
CA MET A 24 -7.95 5.31 2.64
C MET A 24 -6.44 5.40 2.40
N ALA A 25 -5.76 4.26 2.51
CA ALA A 25 -4.45 4.07 1.92
C ALA A 25 -4.60 3.33 0.58
N ILE A 26 -3.67 3.52 -0.35
CA ILE A 26 -3.71 2.84 -1.65
C ILE A 26 -3.40 1.36 -1.50
N ASP A 27 -3.91 0.57 -2.43
CA ASP A 27 -3.55 -0.85 -2.55
C ASP A 27 -2.34 -0.98 -3.49
N CYS A 28 -1.35 -1.77 -3.09
CA CYS A 28 -0.15 -2.02 -3.88
C CYS A 28 0.17 -3.51 -3.95
N PHE A 29 0.80 -3.93 -5.03
CA PHE A 29 1.44 -5.25 -5.07
C PHE A 29 2.65 -5.24 -4.14
N LYS A 30 2.72 -6.17 -3.19
CA LYS A 30 3.86 -6.38 -2.29
C LYS A 30 4.44 -7.76 -2.51
N CYS A 31 5.67 -7.82 -3.01
CA CYS A 31 6.34 -9.09 -3.28
C CYS A 31 7.84 -8.88 -3.51
N GLN A 32 8.59 -9.97 -3.43
CA GLN A 32 9.97 -10.04 -3.87
C GLN A 32 10.17 -11.29 -4.73
N SER A 33 11.11 -11.21 -5.67
CA SER A 33 11.59 -12.31 -6.50
C SER A 33 13.09 -12.17 -6.70
N TYR A 34 13.80 -13.28 -6.55
CA TYR A 34 15.24 -13.39 -6.75
C TYR A 34 15.46 -14.52 -7.77
N GLY A 35 16.18 -14.26 -8.85
CA GLY A 35 16.40 -15.21 -9.94
C GLY A 35 15.09 -15.76 -10.53
N GLY A 36 13.98 -15.01 -10.49
CA GLY A 36 12.67 -15.49 -10.94
C GLY A 36 11.96 -16.48 -10.00
N ALA A 37 12.42 -16.64 -8.75
CA ALA A 37 11.83 -17.58 -7.79
C ALA A 37 10.36 -17.32 -7.46
N ASN A 38 9.86 -16.09 -7.70
CA ASN A 38 8.47 -15.75 -7.53
C ASN A 38 7.89 -15.17 -8.84
N PRO A 39 7.40 -16.05 -9.74
CA PRO A 39 6.84 -15.64 -11.04
C PRO A 39 5.70 -14.64 -10.95
N TRP A 40 4.98 -14.59 -9.82
CA TRP A 40 3.90 -13.63 -9.60
C TRP A 40 4.41 -12.20 -9.45
N CYS A 41 5.60 -12.03 -8.88
CA CYS A 41 6.23 -10.71 -8.73
C CYS A 41 6.85 -10.20 -10.04
N GLU A 42 7.24 -11.14 -10.91
CA GLU A 42 7.86 -10.92 -12.22
C GLU A 42 6.94 -10.28 -13.28
N ASP A 43 5.69 -9.99 -12.92
CA ASP A 43 4.72 -9.32 -13.80
C ASP A 43 4.27 -10.15 -15.01
N PRO A 44 3.65 -11.32 -14.80
CA PRO A 44 3.15 -12.11 -15.91
C PRO A 44 2.02 -11.34 -16.62
N PHE A 45 2.00 -11.35 -17.95
CA PHE A 45 0.93 -10.72 -18.75
C PHE A 45 -0.49 -11.23 -18.43
N HIS A 46 -0.60 -12.39 -17.77
CA HIS A 46 -1.88 -12.97 -17.32
C HIS A 46 -2.13 -12.64 -15.84
N HIS A 47 -3.13 -11.78 -15.60
CA HIS A 47 -3.43 -11.22 -14.28
C HIS A 47 -4.20 -12.15 -13.32
N ASN A 48 -4.35 -13.45 -13.60
CA ASN A 48 -5.22 -14.35 -12.82
C ASN A 48 -4.70 -14.67 -11.39
N PHE A 49 -3.62 -14.00 -10.97
CA PHE A 49 -2.88 -14.28 -9.74
C PHE A 49 -2.59 -13.02 -8.92
N SER A 50 -3.05 -11.85 -9.39
CA SER A 50 -2.77 -10.55 -8.78
C SER A 50 -3.39 -10.41 -7.38
N ALA A 51 -4.46 -11.14 -7.07
CA ALA A 51 -5.15 -11.04 -5.78
C ALA A 51 -4.31 -11.49 -4.57
N SER A 52 -3.35 -12.41 -4.73
CA SER A 52 -2.58 -12.95 -3.59
C SER A 52 -1.43 -12.06 -3.15
N ILE A 53 -0.88 -11.25 -4.06
CA ILE A 53 0.22 -10.31 -3.79
C ILE A 53 -0.27 -8.87 -3.67
N LEU A 54 -1.57 -8.61 -3.86
CA LEU A 54 -2.18 -7.31 -3.63
C LEU A 54 -2.33 -7.10 -2.12
N HIS A 55 -1.68 -6.07 -1.60
CA HIS A 55 -1.80 -5.66 -0.21
C HIS A 55 -2.75 -4.47 -0.12
N THR A 56 -3.83 -4.64 0.64
CA THR A 56 -4.87 -3.62 0.80
C THR A 56 -4.52 -2.63 1.91
N SER A 57 -4.94 -1.37 1.75
CA SER A 57 -4.68 -0.28 2.69
C SER A 57 -3.20 -0.18 3.08
N CYS A 58 -2.34 0.01 2.07
CA CYS A 58 -0.92 -0.14 2.29
C CYS A 58 -0.29 1.01 3.07
N MET A 59 0.57 0.66 4.01
CA MET A 59 1.26 1.61 4.87
C MET A 59 2.77 1.58 4.63
N ALA A 60 3.44 2.72 4.77
CA ALA A 60 4.89 2.87 4.66
C ALA A 60 5.45 3.77 5.76
N GLY A 61 6.73 3.58 6.08
CA GLY A 61 7.47 4.46 7.00
C GLY A 61 7.73 5.84 6.40
N ARG A 62 8.06 6.80 7.26
CA ARG A 62 8.47 8.16 6.84
C ARG A 62 9.74 8.60 7.55
N LYS A 63 10.72 9.09 6.77
CA LYS A 63 12.01 9.51 7.29
C LYS A 63 11.85 10.54 8.39
N GLY A 64 12.54 10.32 9.50
CA GLY A 64 12.52 11.23 10.64
C GLY A 64 11.19 11.29 11.39
N ARG A 65 10.31 10.28 11.22
CA ARG A 65 9.11 10.10 12.04
C ARG A 65 8.92 8.64 12.42
N ASP A 66 8.50 8.42 13.66
CA ASP A 66 8.16 7.09 14.15
C ASP A 66 6.72 6.75 13.75
N GLY A 67 6.53 5.54 13.23
CA GLY A 67 5.22 4.98 12.88
C GLY A 67 5.02 4.74 11.39
N MET A 68 3.81 4.27 11.07
CA MET A 68 3.39 3.89 9.72
C MET A 68 2.35 4.87 9.20
N TYR A 69 2.47 5.25 7.94
CA TYR A 69 1.60 6.22 7.29
C TYR A 69 0.97 5.64 6.02
N PRO A 70 -0.26 6.09 5.66
CA PRO A 70 -0.90 5.69 4.40
C PRO A 70 0.01 5.94 3.20
N ALA A 71 0.36 4.89 2.48
CA ALA A 71 1.20 5.00 1.29
C ALA A 71 0.50 5.85 0.22
N THR A 72 1.29 6.60 -0.53
CA THR A 72 0.83 7.46 -1.64
C THR A 72 1.34 6.99 -2.99
N ALA A 73 2.26 6.03 -3.02
CA ALA A 73 2.80 5.44 -4.23
C ALA A 73 3.09 3.94 -4.04
N CYS A 74 3.08 3.20 -5.16
CA CYS A 74 3.59 1.84 -5.24
C CYS A 74 4.92 1.86 -6.00
N ILE A 75 5.94 1.18 -5.50
CA ILE A 75 7.22 1.04 -6.19
C ILE A 75 7.37 -0.34 -6.80
N LYS A 76 8.02 -0.40 -7.95
CA LYS A 76 8.54 -1.62 -8.57
C LYS A 76 10.01 -1.41 -8.88
N LEU A 77 10.85 -2.21 -8.25
CA LEU A 77 12.27 -2.31 -8.48
C LEU A 77 12.55 -3.54 -9.33
N SER A 78 13.36 -3.36 -10.36
CA SER A 78 13.92 -4.45 -11.16
C SER A 78 15.42 -4.20 -11.27
N GLY A 79 16.20 -5.14 -10.77
CA GLY A 79 17.65 -5.11 -10.78
C GLY A 79 18.21 -6.41 -11.36
N ARG A 80 19.47 -6.35 -11.75
CA ARG A 80 20.25 -7.51 -12.18
C ARG A 80 21.62 -7.43 -11.52
N PHE A 81 22.04 -8.52 -10.90
CA PHE A 81 23.36 -8.64 -10.30
C PHE A 81 24.42 -8.78 -11.39
N GLU A 82 25.49 -8.00 -11.29
CA GLU A 82 26.58 -8.02 -12.28
C GLU A 82 27.37 -9.33 -12.24
N ASP A 83 27.56 -9.91 -11.04
CA ASP A 83 28.44 -11.06 -10.84
C ASP A 83 27.88 -12.38 -11.37
N ASN A 84 26.57 -12.59 -11.27
CA ASN A 84 25.90 -13.86 -11.59
C ASN A 84 24.71 -13.71 -12.55
N ASP A 85 24.46 -12.49 -13.05
CA ASP A 85 23.39 -12.16 -14.01
C ASP A 85 21.95 -12.46 -13.50
N GLU A 86 21.81 -12.76 -12.20
CA GLU A 86 20.52 -13.03 -11.56
C GLU A 86 19.69 -11.76 -11.46
N THR A 87 18.37 -11.89 -11.63
CA THR A 87 17.43 -10.78 -11.52
C THR A 87 16.89 -10.65 -10.10
N MET A 88 16.57 -9.43 -9.68
CA MET A 88 15.85 -9.15 -8.45
C MET A 88 14.69 -8.23 -8.77
N ILE A 89 13.49 -8.60 -8.33
CA ILE A 89 12.32 -7.75 -8.39
C ILE A 89 11.75 -7.55 -6.99
N ILE A 90 11.48 -6.29 -6.64
CA ILE A 90 10.84 -5.92 -5.37
C ILE A 90 9.68 -4.99 -5.68
N ARG A 91 8.52 -5.28 -5.11
CA ARG A 91 7.38 -4.37 -5.10
C ARG A 91 7.00 -4.08 -3.66
N ASP A 92 6.82 -2.80 -3.36
CA ASP A 92 6.43 -2.37 -2.03
C ASP A 92 5.66 -1.06 -2.08
N CYS A 93 5.18 -0.66 -0.91
CA CYS A 93 4.45 0.56 -0.69
C CYS A 93 5.37 1.66 -0.23
N ALA A 94 4.98 2.87 -0.58
CA ALA A 94 5.90 3.97 -0.64
C ALA A 94 5.16 5.27 -0.30
N LEU A 95 5.81 6.12 0.50
CA LEU A 95 5.29 7.41 0.91
C LEU A 95 6.19 8.53 0.41
N ASP A 96 5.63 9.47 -0.35
CA ASP A 96 6.38 10.67 -0.73
C ASP A 96 6.50 11.62 0.46
N SER A 97 7.74 11.96 0.87
CA SER A 97 7.98 12.88 1.99
C SER A 97 8.18 14.34 1.57
N GLY A 98 8.12 14.68 0.28
CA GLY A 98 7.97 16.05 -0.24
C GLY A 98 9.17 16.99 -0.03
N SER A 99 10.36 16.48 0.23
CA SER A 99 11.58 17.29 0.38
C SER A 99 12.24 17.61 -0.98
N LEU A 100 12.98 18.72 -1.07
CA LEU A 100 13.57 19.26 -2.32
C LEU A 100 14.95 18.69 -2.68
N THR A 101 15.64 18.01 -1.76
CA THR A 101 16.94 17.41 -2.09
C THR A 101 16.72 16.03 -2.71
N ALA A 102 17.30 15.71 -3.87
CA ALA A 102 17.06 14.43 -4.56
C ALA A 102 17.88 13.26 -3.97
N ASP A 103 18.31 13.39 -2.72
CA ASP A 103 19.43 12.59 -2.21
C ASP A 103 18.91 11.27 -1.64
N THR A 104 18.79 10.29 -2.54
CA THR A 104 18.75 8.83 -2.35
C THR A 104 17.54 8.24 -1.60
N GLU A 105 17.17 7.01 -1.97
CA GLU A 105 16.17 6.12 -1.34
C GLU A 105 14.74 6.17 -1.91
N LEU A 106 14.63 5.53 -3.07
CA LEU A 106 13.54 5.02 -3.92
C LEU A 106 12.04 5.26 -3.69
N VAL A 107 11.57 5.57 -2.50
CA VAL A 107 10.48 6.52 -2.25
C VAL A 107 10.71 6.90 -0.80
N ARG A 108 10.78 8.21 -0.58
CA ARG A 108 11.51 8.86 0.49
C ARG A 108 10.92 8.61 1.89
N SER A 109 11.08 7.36 2.34
CA SER A 109 10.65 6.73 3.58
C SER A 109 11.67 6.82 4.70
#